data_AF-A0A366MP31-F1
#
_entry.id   AF-A0A366MP31-F1
#
_cell.length_a   1.000
_cell.length_b   1.000
_cell.length_c   1.000
_cell.angle_alpha   90.00
_cell.angle_beta   90.00
_cell.angle_gamma   90.00
#
_symmetry.space_group_name_H-M   'P 1'
#
loop_
_entity.id
_entity.type
_entity.pdbx_description
1 polymer ?
#
loop_
_entity_poly.entity_id
_entity_poly.type
_entity_poly.pdbx_seq_one_letter_code
_entity_poly.pdbx_strand_id
1 'polypeptide(L)'
;MNSVLLQKLKEIAVLSLDDFYNYGFSSNETQDNLANWLVMDYLSKLDGIEDFNLIQISLLVHQKLNSLEIIDREFINSIFKSIDDKEV
;
A
#
# COMPACT_ATOMS: atom_id res chain seq x y z
N MET A 1 15.00 -1.27 -13.45
CA MET A 1 14.19 -2.49 -13.22
C MET A 1 13.78 -3.09 -14.55
N ASN A 2 13.96 -4.41 -14.76
CA ASN A 2 13.51 -5.08 -16.00
C ASN A 2 11.98 -5.21 -16.02
N SER A 3 11.35 -5.13 -17.21
CA SER A 3 9.89 -5.19 -17.40
C SER A 3 9.26 -6.47 -16.83
N VAL A 4 9.99 -7.59 -16.84
CA VAL A 4 9.52 -8.86 -16.26
C VAL A 4 9.33 -8.76 -14.74
N LEU A 5 10.30 -8.15 -14.04
CA LEU A 5 10.22 -7.96 -12.59
C LEU A 5 9.08 -6.98 -12.24
N LEU A 6 8.94 -5.89 -13.00
CA LEU A 6 7.87 -4.92 -12.80
C LEU A 6 6.48 -5.58 -12.90
N GLN A 7 6.26 -6.41 -13.92
CA GLN A 7 5.00 -7.13 -14.10
C GLN A 7 4.72 -8.07 -12.93
N LYS A 8 5.74 -8.83 -12.50
CA LYS A 8 5.65 -9.72 -11.34
C LYS A 8 5.28 -8.96 -10.06
N LEU A 9 5.94 -7.84 -9.77
CA LEU A 9 5.63 -7.02 -8.59
C LEU A 9 4.18 -6.51 -8.61
N LYS A 10 3.68 -6.15 -9.80
CA LYS A 10 2.29 -5.70 -9.96
C LYS A 10 1.28 -6.80 -9.69
N GLU A 11 1.51 -8.00 -10.22
CA GLU A 11 0.64 -9.16 -9.95
C GLU A 11 0.59 -9.46 -8.45
N ILE A 12 1.74 -9.44 -7.78
CA ILE A 12 1.81 -9.67 -6.33
C ILE A 12 1.06 -8.59 -5.54
N ALA A 13 1.24 -7.32 -5.91
CA ALA A 13 0.57 -6.21 -5.24
C ALA A 13 -0.96 -6.28 -5.40
N VAL A 14 -1.45 -6.60 -6.60
CA VAL A 14 -2.90 -6.76 -6.87
C VAL A 14 -3.49 -7.89 -6.03
N LEU A 15 -2.86 -9.08 -6.03
CA LEU A 15 -3.32 -10.22 -5.24
C LEU A 15 -3.31 -9.94 -3.73
N SER A 16 -2.27 -9.28 -3.24
CA SER A 16 -2.18 -8.91 -1.81
C SER A 16 -3.25 -7.88 -1.42
N LEU A 17 -3.64 -7.00 -2.35
CA LEU A 17 -4.73 -6.04 -2.16
C LEU A 17 -6.10 -6.69 -2.22
N ASP A 18 -6.31 -7.67 -3.11
CA ASP A 18 -7.53 -8.48 -3.13
C ASP A 18 -7.73 -9.17 -1.79
N ASP A 19 -6.70 -9.84 -1.28
CA ASP A 19 -6.73 -10.48 0.04
C ASP A 19 -7.05 -9.44 1.12
N PHE A 20 -6.35 -8.31 1.12
CA PHE A 20 -6.57 -7.22 2.07
C PHE A 20 -8.03 -6.73 2.08
N TYR A 21 -8.64 -6.49 0.92
CA TYR A 21 -10.05 -6.09 0.84
C TYR A 21 -11.02 -7.21 1.26
N ASN A 22 -10.72 -8.47 0.91
CA ASN A 22 -11.53 -9.63 1.29
C ASN A 22 -11.53 -9.90 2.80
N TYR A 23 -10.50 -9.45 3.53
CA TYR A 23 -10.45 -9.50 5.00
C TYR A 23 -11.22 -8.36 5.69
N GLY A 24 -11.97 -7.54 4.93
CA GLY A 24 -12.85 -6.50 5.48
C GLY A 24 -12.21 -5.12 5.62
N PHE A 25 -10.99 -4.94 5.10
CA PHE A 25 -10.39 -3.61 5.01
C PHE A 25 -10.95 -2.86 3.79
N SER A 26 -10.89 -1.54 3.80
CA SER A 26 -11.33 -0.71 2.68
C SER A 26 -10.43 0.52 2.52
N SER A 27 -10.37 1.05 1.30
CA SER A 27 -9.65 2.28 0.96
C SER A 27 -10.54 3.13 0.06
N ASN A 28 -10.33 4.45 0.09
CA ASN A 28 -10.98 5.37 -0.84
C ASN A 28 -10.29 5.42 -2.22
N GLU A 29 -9.14 4.77 -2.34
CA GLU A 29 -8.38 4.64 -3.59
C GLU A 29 -8.80 3.39 -4.36
N THR A 30 -8.70 3.45 -5.68
CA THR A 30 -8.91 2.26 -6.50
C THR A 30 -7.75 1.27 -6.27
N GLN A 31 -8.05 -0.02 -6.40
CA GLN A 31 -7.05 -1.08 -6.30
C GLN A 31 -5.89 -0.88 -7.28
N ASP A 32 -6.17 -0.46 -8.52
CA ASP A 32 -5.14 -0.18 -9.53
C ASP A 32 -4.20 0.95 -9.12
N ASN A 33 -4.74 2.04 -8.55
CA ASN A 33 -3.92 3.15 -8.07
C ASN A 33 -3.04 2.69 -6.91
N LEU A 34 -3.61 1.95 -5.96
CA LEU A 34 -2.89 1.48 -4.79
C LEU A 34 -1.83 0.44 -5.14
N ALA A 35 -2.11 -0.43 -6.12
CA ALA A 35 -1.15 -1.38 -6.68
C ALA A 35 -0.01 -0.65 -7.39
N ASN A 36 -0.32 0.33 -8.24
CA ASN A 36 0.71 1.13 -8.92
C ASN A 36 1.58 1.89 -7.91
N TRP A 37 0.98 2.47 -6.87
CA TRP A 37 1.72 3.14 -5.81
C TRP A 37 2.63 2.17 -5.04
N LEU A 38 2.12 1.00 -4.61
CA LEU A 38 2.93 -0.02 -3.94
C LEU A 38 4.14 -0.44 -4.79
N VAL A 39 3.94 -0.62 -6.09
CA VAL A 39 5.01 -1.07 -7.00
C VAL A 39 5.99 0.05 -7.29
N MET A 40 5.50 1.20 -7.74
CA MET A 40 6.34 2.30 -8.24
C MET A 40 6.97 3.11 -7.11
N ASP A 41 6.25 3.33 -6.01
CA ASP A 41 6.71 4.21 -4.95
C ASP A 41 7.33 3.51 -3.75
N TYR A 42 7.08 2.21 -3.58
CA TYR A 42 7.63 1.43 -2.48
C TYR A 42 8.55 0.30 -2.96
N LEU A 43 8.01 -0.74 -3.61
CA LEU A 43 8.77 -1.95 -3.95
C LEU A 43 9.94 -1.67 -4.90
N SER A 44 9.76 -0.80 -5.89
CA SER A 44 10.83 -0.49 -6.86
C SER A 44 12.01 0.30 -6.27
N LYS A 45 11.83 0.89 -5.07
CA LYS A 45 12.86 1.66 -4.35
C LYS A 45 13.59 0.81 -3.30
N LEU A 46 13.20 -0.45 -3.12
CA LEU A 46 13.88 -1.37 -2.21
C LEU A 46 15.11 -1.96 -2.90
N ASP A 47 16.28 -1.73 -2.30
CA ASP A 47 17.53 -2.31 -2.79
C ASP A 47 17.48 -3.84 -2.69
N GLY A 48 17.82 -4.52 -3.79
CA GLY A 48 17.87 -5.97 -3.87
C GLY A 48 16.51 -6.65 -3.98
N ILE A 49 15.43 -5.92 -4.30
CA ILE A 49 14.08 -6.49 -4.48
C ILE A 49 14.04 -7.63 -5.51
N GLU A 50 14.95 -7.64 -6.49
CA GLU A 50 15.12 -8.73 -7.45
C GLU A 50 15.42 -10.10 -6.82
N ASP A 51 16.05 -10.12 -5.63
CA ASP A 51 16.44 -11.34 -4.94
C ASP A 51 15.31 -11.89 -4.04
N PHE A 52 14.23 -11.12 -3.88
CA PHE A 52 13.14 -11.49 -2.99
C PHE A 52 12.22 -12.49 -3.67
N ASN A 53 11.83 -13.52 -2.91
CA ASN A 53 10.82 -14.45 -3.35
C ASN A 53 9.40 -13.87 -3.19
N LEU A 54 8.42 -14.56 -3.78
CA LEU A 54 7.02 -14.18 -3.76
C LEU A 54 6.51 -13.88 -2.34
N ILE A 55 6.79 -14.77 -1.39
CA ILE A 55 6.31 -14.68 0.00
C ILE A 55 6.90 -13.43 0.67
N GLN A 56 8.19 -13.16 0.47
CA GLN A 56 8.86 -11.99 1.03
C GLN A 56 8.27 -10.68 0.49
N ILE A 57 7.98 -10.62 -0.82
CA ILE A 57 7.36 -9.44 -1.44
C ILE A 57 5.94 -9.24 -0.90
N SER A 58 5.12 -10.30 -0.82
CA SER A 58 3.77 -10.23 -0.24
C SER A 58 3.81 -9.76 1.21
N LEU A 59 4.74 -10.28 2.03
CA LEU A 59 4.91 -9.82 3.41
C LEU A 59 5.26 -8.34 3.49
N LEU A 60 6.15 -7.85 2.63
CA LEU A 60 6.49 -6.42 2.57
C LEU A 60 5.30 -5.56 2.17
N VAL A 61 4.48 -6.01 1.23
CA VAL A 61 3.24 -5.33 0.83
C VAL A 61 2.27 -5.26 2.01
N HIS A 62 1.99 -6.39 2.68
CA HIS A 62 1.12 -6.41 3.85
C HIS A 62 1.66 -5.58 5.01
N GLN A 63 2.96 -5.66 5.30
CA GLN A 63 3.60 -4.80 6.29
C GLN A 63 3.44 -3.33 5.95
N LYS A 64 3.59 -2.96 4.67
CA LYS A 64 3.41 -1.59 4.23
C LYS A 64 1.96 -1.13 4.40
N LEU A 65 1.00 -1.92 3.93
CA LEU A 65 -0.44 -1.64 4.08
C LEU A 65 -0.85 -1.52 5.55
N ASN A 66 -0.34 -2.40 6.42
CA ASN A 66 -0.57 -2.33 7.86
C ASN A 66 0.14 -1.14 8.50
N SER A 67 1.37 -0.81 8.09
CA SER A 67 2.13 0.34 8.62
C SER A 67 1.50 1.68 8.25
N LEU A 68 0.74 1.70 7.17
CA LEU A 68 -0.03 2.86 6.75
C LEU A 68 -1.32 3.01 7.55
N GLU A 69 -1.72 2.01 8.37
CA GLU A 69 -3.04 1.89 9.02
C GLU A 69 -4.07 2.64 8.20
N ILE A 70 -4.52 2.13 7.02
CA ILE A 70 -5.38 2.88 6.09
C ILE A 70 -6.39 3.71 6.88
N ILE A 71 -6.05 4.99 6.99
CA ILE A 71 -6.62 5.85 8.01
C ILE A 71 -8.06 6.04 7.58
N ASP A 72 -8.99 5.64 8.44
CA ASP A 72 -10.39 5.99 8.30
C ASP A 72 -10.45 7.49 7.93
N ARG A 73 -11.14 7.85 6.86
CA ARG A 73 -11.27 9.27 6.46
C ARG A 73 -11.74 10.12 7.66
N GLU A 74 -12.48 9.52 8.59
CA GLU A 74 -12.87 10.14 9.86
C GLU A 74 -11.69 10.49 10.77
N PHE A 75 -10.63 9.69 10.84
CA PHE A 75 -9.44 9.98 11.62
C PHE A 75 -8.56 11.06 10.97
N ILE A 76 -8.40 11.08 9.64
CA ILE A 76 -7.74 12.21 8.96
C ILE A 76 -8.52 13.50 9.21
N ASN A 77 -9.85 13.47 9.04
CA ASN A 77 -10.70 14.64 9.27
C ASN A 77 -10.73 15.07 10.74
N SER A 78 -10.64 14.14 11.71
CA SER A 78 -10.61 14.48 13.13
C SER A 78 -9.30 15.15 13.53
N ILE A 79 -8.17 14.72 12.96
CA ILE A 79 -6.88 15.38 13.14
C ILE A 79 -6.93 16.80 12.57
N PHE A 80 -7.37 17.00 11.32
CA PHE A 80 -7.46 18.34 10.73
C PHE A 80 -8.41 19.26 11.49
N LYS A 81 -9.58 18.77 11.91
CA LYS A 81 -10.55 19.56 12.70
C LYS A 81 -9.99 19.96 14.07
N SER A 82 -9.21 19.08 14.71
CA SER A 82 -8.55 19.36 15.99
C SER A 82 -7.38 20.35 15.90
N ILE A 83 -6.87 20.60 14.69
CA ILE A 83 -5.83 21.59 14.42
C ILE A 83 -6.48 22.97 14.17
N ASP A 84 -7.59 23.03 13.42
CA ASP A 84 -8.36 24.28 13.22
C ASP A 84 -8.97 24.82 14.53
N ASP A 85 -9.47 23.95 15.41
CA ASP A 85 -10.06 24.35 16.69
C ASP A 85 -9.02 24.87 17.73
N LYS A 86 -7.72 24.76 17.44
CA LYS A 86 -6.63 25.23 18.32
C LYS A 86 -6.05 26.58 17.90
N GLU A 87 -6.52 27.16 16.80
CA GLU A 87 -6.17 28.53 16.37
C GLU A 87 -7.30 29.57 16.64
N VAL A 88 -8.22 29.27 17.57
CA VAL A 88 -9.21 30.24 18.11
C VAL A 88 -9.00 30.46 19.60
#